data_AF-A0A2E7XDG0-F1
#
_entry.id   AF-A0A2E7XDG0-F1
#
_cell.length_a   1.000
_cell.length_b   1.000
_cell.length_c   1.000
_cell.angle_alpha   90.00
_cell.angle_beta   90.00
_cell.angle_gamma   90.00
#
_symmetry.space_group_name_H-M   'P 1'
#
loop_
_entity.id
_entity.type
_entity.pdbx_description
1 polymer ?
#
loop_
_entity_poly.entity_id
_entity_poly.type
_entity_poly.pdbx_seq_one_letter_code
_entity_poly.pdbx_strand_id
1 'polypeptide(L)'
;MNQILSDDRGSAWPTKAALVLLLIALFAIPAVIVRTSMENVPGRAQYKVLANYQEAIDIVTNNFARHSQTHSGRLGKLPGDSISWIELINPMRRRAPGGGPAIKETPDSQTGAIGIKGDSQMVLVSLLDYLDLKADKRTIYRTLSAE
;
A
#
# COMPACT_ATOMS: atom_id res chain seq x y z
N MET A 1 22.90 -58.35 49.72
CA MET A 1 23.63 -57.06 49.79
C MET A 1 23.19 -56.24 48.59
N ASN A 2 22.06 -55.52 48.71
CA ASN A 2 21.47 -54.75 47.62
C ASN A 2 21.67 -53.26 47.94
N GLN A 3 22.49 -52.57 47.15
CA GLN A 3 22.55 -51.11 47.16
C GLN A 3 21.34 -50.57 46.39
N ILE A 4 20.45 -49.90 47.10
CA ILE A 4 19.37 -49.10 46.50
C ILE A 4 20.01 -47.79 46.04
N LEU A 5 20.00 -47.58 44.73
CA LEU A 5 20.30 -46.30 44.07
C LEU A 5 19.32 -45.24 44.59
N SER A 6 19.79 -44.32 45.43
CA SER A 6 19.09 -43.05 45.65
C SER A 6 19.41 -42.12 44.47
N ASP A 7 18.58 -42.19 43.43
CA ASP A 7 18.56 -41.23 42.33
C ASP A 7 17.96 -39.92 42.87
N ASP A 8 18.81 -39.05 43.42
CA ASP A 8 18.44 -37.72 43.91
C ASP A 8 18.24 -36.76 42.72
N ARG A 9 17.17 -36.97 41.97
CA ARG A 9 16.68 -36.02 40.97
C ARG A 9 15.74 -35.03 41.64
N GLY A 10 16.31 -34.14 42.44
CA GLY A 10 15.64 -32.93 42.90
C GLY A 10 15.09 -32.17 41.69
N SER A 11 13.77 -32.12 41.58
CA SER A 11 13.09 -31.44 40.49
C SER A 11 13.50 -29.97 40.48
N ALA A 12 14.26 -29.57 39.46
CA ALA A 12 14.60 -28.19 39.16
C ALA A 12 13.36 -27.47 38.59
N TRP A 13 12.29 -27.37 39.38
CA TRP A 13 11.23 -26.40 39.06
C TRP A 13 11.85 -25.01 39.20
N PRO A 14 11.75 -24.16 38.16
CA PRO A 14 12.26 -22.80 38.25
C PRO A 14 11.64 -22.14 39.48
N THR A 15 12.49 -21.57 40.34
CA THR A 15 12.03 -20.76 41.48
C THR A 15 11.08 -19.69 40.97
N LYS A 16 10.16 -19.20 41.82
CA LYS A 16 9.18 -18.19 41.42
C LYS A 16 9.83 -16.98 40.71
N ALA A 17 11.05 -16.62 41.10
CA ALA A 17 11.86 -15.60 40.45
C ALA A 17 12.25 -15.94 39.00
N ALA A 18 12.67 -17.19 38.73
CA ALA A 18 12.98 -17.65 37.38
C ALA A 18 11.72 -17.71 36.49
N LEU A 19 10.57 -18.06 37.06
CA LEU A 19 9.27 -18.02 36.38
C LEU A 19 8.86 -16.58 36.02
N VAL A 20 9.07 -15.62 36.92
CA VAL A 20 8.80 -14.18 36.66
C VAL A 20 9.71 -13.63 35.56
N LEU A 21 11.01 -13.94 35.58
CA LEU A 21 11.95 -13.51 34.54
C LEU A 21 11.59 -14.10 33.16
N LEU A 22 11.15 -15.36 33.12
CA LEU A 22 10.71 -16.02 31.89
C LEU A 22 9.42 -15.39 31.33
N LEU A 23 8.47 -15.03 32.19
CA LEU A 23 7.26 -14.31 31.77
C LEU A 23 7.58 -12.90 31.26
N ILE A 24 8.48 -12.16 31.91
CA ILE A 24 8.92 -10.85 31.42
C ILE A 24 9.59 -10.98 30.05
N ALA A 25 10.45 -11.99 29.87
CA ALA A 25 11.07 -12.24 28.57
C ALA A 25 10.03 -12.56 27.48
N LEU A 26 9.01 -13.36 27.79
CA LEU A 26 7.96 -13.74 26.85
C LEU A 26 7.02 -12.60 26.46
N PHE A 27 6.71 -11.66 27.36
CA PHE A 27 5.73 -10.61 27.09
C PHE A 27 6.35 -9.23 26.83
N ALA A 28 7.40 -8.85 27.56
CA ALA A 28 8.00 -7.54 27.44
C ALA A 28 8.88 -7.39 26.19
N ILE A 29 9.62 -8.45 25.82
CA ILE A 29 10.50 -8.40 24.63
C ILE A 29 9.67 -8.27 23.35
N PRO A 30 8.61 -9.07 23.11
CA PRO A 30 7.78 -8.88 21.92
C PRO A 30 7.07 -7.52 21.88
N ALA A 31 6.63 -6.99 23.03
CA ALA A 31 5.97 -5.68 23.07
C ALA A 31 6.88 -4.52 22.60
N VAL A 32 8.17 -4.55 22.97
CA VAL A 32 9.14 -3.53 22.53
C VAL A 32 9.45 -3.67 21.04
N ILE A 33 9.65 -4.90 20.54
CA ILE A 33 9.94 -5.16 19.12
C ILE A 33 8.75 -4.79 18.22
N VAL A 34 7.52 -5.07 18.66
CA VAL A 34 6.30 -4.69 17.94
C VAL A 34 6.18 -3.17 17.88
N ARG A 35 6.45 -2.45 18.98
CA ARG A 35 6.36 -0.99 19.02
C ARG A 35 7.32 -0.32 18.02
N THR A 36 8.58 -0.76 17.98
CA THR A 36 9.59 -0.18 17.06
C THR A 36 9.31 -0.51 15.58
N SER A 37 8.72 -1.67 15.29
CA SER A 37 8.32 -2.03 13.91
C SER A 37 7.12 -1.20 13.42
N MET A 38 6.18 -0.86 14.30
CA MET A 38 4.92 -0.18 13.96
C MET A 38 5.03 1.34 13.80
N GLU A 39 6.00 2.00 14.45
CA GLU A 39 6.08 3.47 14.49
C GLU A 39 6.19 4.11 13.08
N ASN A 40 6.86 3.44 12.14
CA ASN A 40 7.03 3.94 10.76
C ASN A 40 6.00 3.42 9.76
N VAL A 41 5.04 2.58 10.18
CA VAL A 41 4.06 1.95 9.27
C VAL A 41 3.06 2.98 8.73
N PRO A 42 2.44 3.86 9.55
CA PRO A 42 1.50 4.87 9.06
C PRO A 42 2.13 5.81 8.02
N GLY A 43 3.34 6.31 8.28
CA GLY A 43 4.04 7.21 7.34
C GLY A 43 4.38 6.55 6.02
N ARG A 44 4.88 5.29 6.03
CA ARG A 44 5.14 4.53 4.80
C ARG A 44 3.87 4.21 4.02
N ALA A 45 2.77 3.93 4.72
CA ALA A 45 1.48 3.69 4.09
C ALA A 45 0.97 4.95 3.37
N GLN A 46 0.97 6.10 4.05
CA GLN A 46 0.58 7.39 3.46
C GLN A 46 1.44 7.77 2.25
N TYR A 47 2.77 7.65 2.38
CA TYR A 47 3.70 7.92 1.28
C TYR A 47 3.40 7.07 0.05
N LYS A 48 3.08 5.78 0.25
CA LYS A 48 2.73 4.88 -0.85
C LYS A 48 1.43 5.29 -1.54
N VAL A 49 0.40 5.72 -0.79
CA VAL A 49 -0.84 6.24 -1.40
C VAL A 49 -0.55 7.49 -2.22
N LEU A 50 0.19 8.45 -1.66
CA LEU A 50 0.56 9.70 -2.35
C LEU A 50 1.40 9.44 -3.61
N ALA A 51 2.36 8.51 -3.55
CA ALA A 51 3.17 8.10 -4.69
C ALA A 51 2.30 7.52 -5.81
N ASN A 52 1.37 6.61 -5.49
CA ASN A 52 0.44 6.08 -6.49
C ASN A 52 -0.44 7.18 -7.10
N TYR A 53 -0.91 8.14 -6.28
CA TYR A 53 -1.74 9.26 -6.72
C TYR A 53 -0.98 10.16 -7.72
N GLN A 54 0.25 10.55 -7.39
CA GLN A 54 1.07 11.39 -8.26
C GLN A 54 1.49 10.65 -9.54
N GLU A 55 1.88 9.37 -9.42
CA GLU A 55 2.24 8.55 -10.57
C GLU A 55 1.06 8.41 -11.55
N ALA A 56 -0.17 8.23 -11.04
CA ALA A 56 -1.35 8.19 -11.88
C ALA A 56 -1.58 9.49 -12.64
N ILE A 57 -1.44 10.64 -11.97
CA ILE A 57 -1.55 11.97 -12.59
C ILE A 57 -0.50 12.13 -13.70
N ASP A 58 0.74 11.74 -13.43
CA ASP A 58 1.85 11.90 -14.37
C ASP A 58 1.66 10.99 -15.59
N ILE A 59 1.28 9.73 -15.39
CA ILE A 59 1.02 8.78 -16.48
C ILE A 59 -0.11 9.28 -17.38
N VAL A 60 -1.23 9.74 -16.81
CA VAL A 60 -2.36 10.26 -17.59
C VAL A 60 -1.94 11.52 -18.37
N THR A 61 -1.33 12.49 -17.68
CA THR A 61 -0.89 13.76 -18.28
C THR A 61 0.07 13.52 -19.44
N ASN A 62 1.07 12.65 -19.24
CA ASN A 62 2.05 12.30 -20.26
C ASN A 62 1.41 11.55 -21.44
N ASN A 63 0.44 10.68 -21.19
CA ASN A 63 -0.26 10.00 -22.28
C ASN A 63 -1.07 10.97 -23.13
N PHE A 64 -1.82 11.89 -22.53
CA PHE A 64 -2.54 12.90 -23.29
C PHE A 64 -1.61 13.85 -24.06
N ALA A 65 -0.52 14.31 -23.44
CA ALA A 65 0.46 15.17 -24.10
C ALA A 65 1.13 14.49 -25.31
N ARG A 66 1.50 13.20 -25.18
CA ARG A 66 2.07 12.45 -26.31
C ARG A 66 1.09 12.35 -27.48
N HIS A 67 -0.19 12.15 -27.19
CA HIS A 67 -1.24 12.03 -28.22
C HIS A 67 -1.71 13.37 -28.80
N SER A 68 -1.36 14.51 -28.20
CA SER A 68 -1.57 15.83 -28.82
C SER A 68 -0.40 16.26 -29.70
N GLN A 69 0.82 15.78 -29.42
CA GLN A 69 2.05 16.17 -30.13
C GLN A 69 2.44 15.23 -31.28
N THR A 70 1.93 13.99 -31.30
CA THR A 70 2.32 12.99 -32.30
C THR A 70 1.25 12.84 -33.38
N HIS A 71 1.66 12.80 -34.65
CA HIS A 71 0.77 12.42 -35.75
C HIS A 71 0.13 11.05 -35.46
N SER A 72 -1.20 10.97 -35.60
CA SER A 72 -2.08 9.92 -35.05
C SER A 72 -1.72 8.47 -35.41
N GLY A 73 -0.87 8.24 -36.42
CA GLY A 73 -0.51 6.90 -36.90
C GLY A 73 0.63 6.19 -36.15
N ARG A 74 1.41 6.88 -35.31
CA ARG A 74 2.58 6.27 -34.61
C ARG A 74 2.32 5.80 -33.18
N LEU A 75 1.24 6.25 -32.55
CA LEU A 75 0.87 5.85 -31.19
C LEU A 75 -0.27 4.82 -31.23
N GLY A 76 -0.32 3.97 -30.22
CA GLY A 76 -1.51 3.15 -29.96
C GLY A 76 -2.73 4.00 -29.66
N LYS A 77 -3.91 3.38 -29.52
CA LYS A 77 -5.11 4.11 -29.11
C LYS A 77 -5.01 4.50 -27.63
N LEU A 78 -5.52 5.69 -27.29
CA LEU A 78 -5.77 6.03 -25.89
C LEU A 78 -6.78 5.06 -25.27
N PRO A 79 -6.64 4.74 -23.97
CA PRO A 79 -7.65 3.96 -23.26
C PRO A 79 -9.05 4.58 -23.40
N GLY A 80 -10.04 3.75 -23.72
CA GLY A 80 -11.43 4.17 -23.94
C GLY A 80 -12.29 4.15 -22.67
N ASP A 81 -11.81 3.52 -21.61
CA ASP A 81 -12.54 3.33 -20.35
C ASP A 81 -11.61 3.30 -19.13
N SER A 82 -12.21 3.38 -17.95
CA SER A 82 -11.52 3.41 -16.66
C SER A 82 -10.67 2.16 -16.42
N ILE A 83 -11.13 0.98 -16.84
CA ILE A 83 -10.42 -0.29 -16.61
C ILE A 83 -9.11 -0.29 -17.39
N SER A 84 -9.16 0.10 -18.66
CA SER A 84 -8.01 0.21 -19.54
C SER A 84 -7.01 1.25 -19.02
N TRP A 85 -7.48 2.35 -18.43
CA TRP A 85 -6.61 3.30 -17.74
C TRP A 85 -5.96 2.71 -16.49
N ILE A 86 -6.70 1.96 -15.68
CA ILE A 86 -6.17 1.29 -14.47
C ILE A 86 -5.07 0.29 -14.87
N GLU A 87 -5.29 -0.49 -15.92
CA GLU A 87 -4.29 -1.44 -16.44
C GLU A 87 -3.04 -0.73 -16.94
N LEU A 88 -3.19 0.40 -17.63
CA LEU A 88 -2.07 1.20 -18.11
C LEU A 88 -1.26 1.81 -16.95
N ILE A 89 -1.92 2.29 -15.90
CA ILE A 89 -1.27 2.94 -14.75
C ILE A 89 -0.66 1.90 -13.79
N ASN A 90 -1.27 0.72 -13.65
CA ASN A 90 -0.85 -0.30 -12.69
C ASN A 90 -0.66 -1.68 -13.34
N PRO A 91 0.23 -1.83 -14.34
CA PRO A 91 0.43 -3.08 -15.06
C PRO A 91 0.92 -4.20 -14.14
N MET A 92 1.68 -3.87 -13.10
CA MET A 92 2.20 -4.82 -12.12
C MET A 92 1.22 -5.16 -10.99
N ARG A 93 -0.03 -4.66 -11.05
CA ARG A 93 -1.09 -4.92 -10.06
C ARG A 93 -0.62 -4.69 -8.62
N ARG A 94 0.08 -3.56 -8.39
CA ARG A 94 0.54 -3.12 -7.07
C ARG A 94 -0.62 -3.13 -6.07
N ARG A 95 -0.32 -3.48 -4.82
CA ARG A 95 -1.29 -3.54 -3.73
C ARG A 95 -1.37 -2.25 -2.93
N ALA A 96 -2.55 -1.87 -2.48
CA ALA A 96 -2.75 -0.78 -1.54
C ALA A 96 -2.15 -1.13 -0.15
N PRO A 97 -1.80 -0.15 0.69
CA PRO A 97 -1.25 -0.43 2.02
C PRO A 97 -2.19 -1.27 2.91
N GLY A 98 -3.49 -0.99 2.90
CA GLY A 98 -4.49 -1.77 3.65
C GLY A 98 -4.95 -3.06 2.95
N GLY A 99 -4.29 -3.43 1.85
CA GLY A 99 -4.62 -4.63 1.07
C GLY A 99 -5.49 -4.38 -0.16
N GLY A 100 -5.58 -5.37 -1.04
CA GLY A 100 -6.26 -5.24 -2.33
C GLY A 100 -5.48 -4.41 -3.36
N PRO A 101 -6.08 -4.11 -4.53
CA PRO A 101 -5.44 -3.32 -5.59
C PRO A 101 -5.17 -1.87 -5.16
N ALA A 102 -4.00 -1.34 -5.51
CA ALA A 102 -3.62 0.05 -5.24
C ALA A 102 -4.45 1.07 -6.03
N ILE A 103 -4.99 0.65 -7.18
CA ILE A 103 -5.77 1.49 -8.09
C ILE A 103 -7.05 0.74 -8.41
N LYS A 104 -8.18 1.42 -8.24
CA LYS A 104 -9.54 0.93 -8.46
C LYS A 104 -10.32 1.98 -9.24
N GLU A 105 -11.50 1.61 -9.73
CA GLU A 105 -12.40 2.61 -10.35
C GLU A 105 -12.97 3.58 -9.32
N THR A 106 -13.27 3.08 -8.12
CA THR A 106 -13.71 3.89 -6.98
C THR A 106 -12.63 3.87 -5.90
N PRO A 107 -12.18 5.03 -5.40
CA PRO A 107 -11.16 5.10 -4.36
C PRO A 107 -11.68 4.50 -3.04
N ASP A 108 -10.77 4.16 -2.13
CA ASP A 108 -11.09 3.42 -0.92
C ASP A 108 -10.27 3.92 0.28
N SER A 109 -10.96 4.56 1.23
CA SER A 109 -10.37 5.16 2.43
C SER A 109 -9.89 4.14 3.47
N GLN A 110 -10.34 2.88 3.39
CA GLN A 110 -9.89 1.84 4.32
C GLN A 110 -8.58 1.22 3.85
N THR A 111 -8.44 1.02 2.54
CA THR A 111 -7.25 0.37 1.97
C THR A 111 -6.17 1.34 1.52
N GLY A 112 -6.53 2.60 1.25
CA GLY A 112 -5.64 3.58 0.62
C GLY A 112 -5.53 3.38 -0.90
N ALA A 113 -6.54 2.76 -1.53
CA ALA A 113 -6.59 2.63 -2.98
C ALA A 113 -7.08 3.95 -3.60
N ILE A 114 -6.39 4.39 -4.66
CA ILE A 114 -6.81 5.56 -5.44
C ILE A 114 -7.83 5.18 -6.51
N GLY A 115 -8.64 6.14 -6.91
CA GLY A 115 -9.71 6.00 -7.88
C GLY A 115 -9.33 6.57 -9.24
N ILE A 116 -9.58 5.82 -10.31
CA ILE A 116 -9.44 6.24 -11.70
C ILE A 116 -10.77 6.08 -12.42
N LYS A 117 -11.31 7.18 -12.94
CA LYS A 117 -12.50 7.18 -13.80
C LYS A 117 -12.25 7.97 -15.06
N GLY A 118 -12.53 7.40 -16.22
CA GLY A 118 -12.53 8.18 -17.45
C GLY A 118 -12.37 7.41 -18.73
N ASP A 119 -11.99 8.14 -19.77
CA ASP A 119 -11.97 7.71 -21.15
C ASP A 119 -10.83 8.39 -21.93
N SER A 120 -10.91 8.36 -23.26
CA SER A 120 -9.90 8.93 -24.14
C SER A 120 -9.80 10.46 -24.13
N GLN A 121 -10.76 11.16 -23.50
CA GLN A 121 -10.84 12.62 -23.48
C GLN A 121 -10.58 13.20 -22.09
N MET A 122 -10.95 12.49 -21.04
CA MET A 122 -10.68 12.94 -19.68
C MET A 122 -10.44 11.77 -18.73
N VAL A 123 -9.68 12.03 -17.67
CA VAL A 123 -9.50 11.10 -16.55
C VAL A 123 -9.58 11.86 -15.24
N LEU A 124 -10.45 11.40 -14.35
CA LEU A 124 -10.53 11.79 -12.96
C LEU A 124 -9.64 10.85 -12.13
N VAL A 125 -8.62 11.42 -11.50
CA VAL A 125 -7.82 10.77 -10.46
C VAL A 125 -8.33 11.23 -9.11
N SER A 126 -8.58 10.31 -8.18
CA SER A 126 -9.14 10.65 -6.87
C SER A 126 -8.49 9.85 -5.74
N LEU A 127 -8.41 10.50 -4.59
CA LEU A 127 -7.86 10.04 -3.32
C LEU A 127 -8.91 10.39 -2.26
N LEU A 128 -9.30 9.44 -1.42
CA LEU A 128 -10.09 9.72 -0.21
C LEU A 128 -9.17 9.94 0.98
N ASP A 129 -9.72 10.44 2.08
CA ASP A 129 -8.97 10.49 3.34
C ASP A 129 -8.42 9.10 3.68
N TYR A 130 -7.13 9.02 3.99
CA TYR A 130 -6.45 7.79 4.37
C TYR A 130 -5.43 8.06 5.47
N LEU A 131 -5.71 7.55 6.67
CA LEU A 131 -5.00 7.96 7.89
C LEU A 131 -5.05 9.50 8.01
N ASP A 132 -3.90 10.18 8.03
CA ASP A 132 -3.83 11.65 8.10
C ASP A 132 -3.78 12.32 6.71
N LEU A 133 -3.67 11.53 5.64
CA LEU A 133 -3.69 12.04 4.27
C LEU A 133 -5.09 12.54 3.94
N LYS A 134 -5.18 13.76 3.40
CA LYS A 134 -6.46 14.38 3.02
C LYS A 134 -6.91 13.95 1.64
N ALA A 135 -8.22 13.86 1.46
CA ALA A 135 -8.86 13.62 0.19
C ALA A 135 -8.45 14.68 -0.84
N ASP A 136 -8.24 14.24 -2.07
CA ASP A 136 -7.96 15.11 -3.21
C ASP A 136 -8.53 14.51 -4.50
N LYS A 137 -8.80 15.35 -5.49
CA LYS A 137 -9.25 14.92 -6.81
C LYS A 137 -8.72 15.84 -7.89
N ARG A 138 -8.36 15.25 -9.01
CA ARG A 138 -7.86 15.96 -10.18
C ARG A 138 -8.48 15.40 -11.44
N THR A 139 -9.18 16.26 -12.19
CA THR A 139 -9.61 15.95 -13.55
C THR A 139 -8.55 16.43 -14.53
N ILE A 140 -8.10 15.53 -15.39
CA ILE A 140 -7.12 15.79 -16.43
C ILE A 140 -7.85 15.66 -17.76
N TYR A 141 -7.76 16.68 -18.60
CA TYR A 141 -8.37 16.70 -19.93
C TYR A 141 -7.32 16.49 -21.00
N ARG A 142 -7.71 15.83 -22.08
CA ARG A 142 -6.94 15.80 -23.31
C ARG A 142 -7.02 17.18 -23.96
N THR A 143 -5.90 17.90 -24.00
CA THR A 143 -5.81 19.13 -24.78
C THR A 143 -5.76 18.76 -26.26
N LEU A 144 -6.78 19.19 -27.02
CA LEU A 144 -6.73 19.17 -28.48
C LEU A 144 -5.95 20.42 -28.92
N SER A 145 -4.91 20.25 -29.74
CA SER A 145 -4.26 21.40 -30.35
C SER A 145 -5.27 22.04 -31.30
N ALA A 146 -5.57 23.32 -31.11
CA ALA A 146 -6.32 24.08 -32.11
C ALA A 146 -5.43 24.19 -33.35
N GLU A 147 -5.91 23.70 -34.49
CA GLU A 147 -5.32 23.96 -35.81
C GLU A 147 -5.62 25.38 -36.27
#